data_AF-A0A1I2M084-F1
#
_entry.id   AF-A0A1I2M084-F1
#
_cell.length_a   1.000
_cell.length_b   1.000
_cell.length_c   1.000
_cell.angle_alpha   90.00
_cell.angle_beta   90.00
_cell.angle_gamma   90.00
#
_symmetry.space_group_name_H-M   'P 1'
#
loop_
_entity.id
_entity.type
_entity.pdbx_description
1 polymer ?
#
loop_
_entity_poly.entity_id
_entity_poly.type
_entity_poly.pdbx_seq_one_letter_code
_entity_poly.pdbx_strand_id
1 'polypeptide(L)'
;MLLDRHLDDDDLARELRADVRAGLTADPRWMPPKWFYDARGSELFEDITRLPEYYPTRTERALLETHAAAIARITEAKTLVELGSGSSEKTRLLLDALVARGTLGAFVPLDVSGSALAAAVESLTAAYPGLGIRGVVGDMTRHLRHLPEGDNRLVAFLGSTIGNLVPAERATFLSSLRSVLHEGEWLLLGADLVKDPAVLVPAYDDAAGVTAEFNRNVLHVINRELAADFDVAAFEHVAVWEPRHEWIEMRLRSSRDQVVHIGDLELDVPFAAGEEMRTEISAKFRRDGLTAELAAAGFTARHWWTDPNDWFGITLAQAG
;
A
#
# COMPACT_ATOMS: atom_id res chain seq x y z
N MET A 1 -24.63 8.99 2.86
CA MET A 1 -23.67 8.09 3.55
C MET A 1 -22.28 8.56 3.17
N LEU A 2 -21.37 8.72 4.14
CA LEU A 2 -20.01 9.21 3.88
C LEU A 2 -19.05 8.13 3.35
N LEU A 3 -19.48 6.86 3.35
CA LEU A 3 -18.74 5.72 2.83
C LEU A 3 -19.58 4.99 1.78
N ASP A 4 -18.99 4.73 0.62
CA ASP A 4 -19.49 3.82 -0.39
C ASP A 4 -18.73 2.48 -0.26
N ARG A 5 -19.46 1.37 -0.08
CA ARG A 5 -18.85 0.05 0.17
C ARG A 5 -18.99 -0.84 -1.07
N HIS A 6 -17.86 -1.30 -1.60
CA HIS A 6 -17.75 -2.26 -2.70
C HIS A 6 -17.03 -3.54 -2.31
N LEU A 7 -16.68 -3.65 -1.04
CA LEU A 7 -16.06 -4.80 -0.42
C LEU A 7 -16.75 -4.96 0.95
N ASP A 8 -17.44 -6.08 1.13
CA ASP A 8 -18.06 -6.44 2.40
C ASP A 8 -17.28 -7.56 3.12
N ASP A 9 -17.72 -7.87 4.33
CA ASP A 9 -17.04 -8.86 5.18
C ASP A 9 -17.10 -10.28 4.56
N ASP A 10 -18.15 -10.59 3.80
CA ASP A 10 -18.31 -11.88 3.12
C ASP A 10 -17.38 -12.01 1.90
N ASP A 11 -17.21 -10.92 1.14
CA ASP A 11 -16.21 -10.82 0.07
C ASP A 11 -14.80 -11.02 0.64
N LEU A 12 -14.45 -10.31 1.71
CA LEU A 12 -13.16 -10.44 2.39
C LEU A 12 -12.94 -11.87 2.89
N ALA A 13 -13.92 -12.46 3.56
CA ALA A 13 -13.79 -13.82 4.09
C ALA A 13 -13.66 -14.87 2.97
N ARG A 14 -14.29 -14.66 1.81
CA ARG A 14 -14.13 -15.54 0.63
C ARG A 14 -12.76 -15.38 0.00
N GLU A 15 -12.26 -14.16 -0.12
CA GLU A 15 -10.92 -13.90 -0.64
C GLU A 15 -9.83 -14.46 0.26
N LEU A 16 -9.96 -14.29 1.58
CA LEU A 16 -9.00 -14.84 2.54
C LEU A 16 -8.92 -16.36 2.40
N ARG A 17 -10.06 -17.05 2.32
CA ARG A 17 -10.10 -18.51 2.08
C ARG A 17 -9.40 -18.91 0.79
N ALA A 18 -9.63 -18.17 -0.30
CA ALA A 18 -9.01 -18.44 -1.59
C ALA A 18 -7.50 -18.22 -1.56
N ASP A 19 -7.06 -17.10 -0.99
CA ASP A 19 -5.65 -16.70 -0.90
C ASP A 19 -4.88 -17.65 0.03
N VAL A 20 -5.42 -18.00 1.20
CA VAL A 20 -4.81 -18.95 2.14
C VAL A 20 -4.67 -20.33 1.51
N ARG A 21 -5.72 -20.83 0.83
CA ARG A 21 -5.64 -22.13 0.16
C ARG A 21 -4.59 -22.11 -0.96
N ALA A 22 -4.59 -21.11 -1.82
CA ALA A 22 -3.66 -21.02 -2.94
C ALA A 22 -2.22 -20.82 -2.47
N GLY A 23 -2.02 -19.92 -1.49
CA GLY A 23 -0.72 -19.52 -1.00
C GLY A 23 -0.01 -20.56 -0.15
N LEU A 24 -0.74 -21.23 0.74
CA LEU A 24 -0.16 -22.25 1.64
C LEU A 24 0.02 -23.62 0.99
N THR A 25 -0.59 -23.87 -0.18
CA THR A 25 -0.38 -25.09 -0.97
C THR A 25 0.60 -24.91 -2.14
N ALA A 26 1.10 -23.69 -2.35
CA ALA A 26 2.10 -23.39 -3.36
C ALA A 26 3.51 -23.82 -2.93
N ASP A 27 4.38 -24.02 -3.93
CA ASP A 27 5.83 -24.22 -3.74
C ASP A 27 6.59 -23.22 -4.62
N PRO A 28 7.20 -22.16 -4.04
CA PRO A 28 7.25 -21.83 -2.61
C PRO A 28 5.91 -21.26 -2.08
N ARG A 29 5.70 -21.35 -0.76
CA ARG A 29 4.52 -20.79 -0.08
C ARG A 29 4.54 -19.26 -0.06
N TRP A 30 3.36 -18.66 -0.15
CA TRP A 30 3.22 -17.21 -0.11
C TRP A 30 1.90 -16.76 0.51
N MET A 31 1.83 -15.51 0.96
CA MET A 31 0.59 -14.84 1.40
C MET A 31 0.54 -13.41 0.84
N PRO A 32 -0.64 -12.91 0.40
CA PRO A 32 -0.78 -11.51 0.02
C PRO A 32 -0.60 -10.55 1.22
N PRO A 33 0.10 -9.41 1.05
CA PRO A 33 0.32 -8.45 2.12
C PRO A 33 -0.95 -7.67 2.51
N LYS A 34 -2.03 -7.70 1.70
CA LYS A 34 -3.30 -7.06 2.08
C LYS A 34 -3.87 -7.60 3.39
N TRP A 35 -3.54 -8.85 3.75
CA TRP A 35 -3.98 -9.50 4.98
C TRP A 35 -3.19 -9.09 6.22
N PHE A 36 -2.16 -8.24 6.08
CA PHE A 36 -1.57 -7.60 7.26
C PHE A 36 -2.52 -6.59 7.90
N TYR A 37 -3.38 -5.92 7.13
CA TYR A 37 -4.06 -4.70 7.53
C TYR A 37 -5.43 -4.93 8.18
N ASP A 38 -5.50 -5.85 9.13
CA ASP A 38 -6.58 -5.80 10.14
C ASP A 38 -6.34 -4.63 11.11
N ALA A 39 -7.24 -4.39 12.07
CA ALA A 39 -7.12 -3.25 12.98
C ALA A 39 -5.76 -3.23 13.71
N ARG A 40 -5.27 -4.39 14.16
CA ARG A 40 -3.98 -4.51 14.86
C ARG A 40 -2.81 -4.28 13.92
N GLY A 41 -2.85 -4.85 12.72
CA GLY A 41 -1.78 -4.65 11.76
C GLY A 41 -1.71 -3.23 11.23
N SER A 42 -2.83 -2.51 11.10
CA SER A 42 -2.82 -1.07 10.82
C SER A 42 -2.13 -0.27 11.92
N GLU A 43 -2.38 -0.58 13.21
CA GLU A 43 -1.66 0.05 14.33
C GLU A 43 -0.16 -0.23 14.28
N LEU A 44 0.23 -1.48 14.01
CA LEU A 44 1.63 -1.89 13.88
C LEU A 44 2.31 -1.18 12.71
N PHE A 45 1.62 -1.01 11.58
CA PHE A 45 2.15 -0.25 10.45
C PHE A 45 2.34 1.23 10.81
N GLU A 46 1.39 1.83 11.53
CA GLU A 46 1.54 3.19 12.05
C GLU A 46 2.77 3.30 12.97
N ASP A 47 3.03 2.31 13.84
CA ASP A 47 4.27 2.25 14.63
C ASP A 47 5.52 2.14 13.73
N ILE A 48 5.49 1.30 12.69
CA ILE A 48 6.57 1.16 11.70
C ILE A 48 6.93 2.52 11.10
N THR A 49 5.93 3.33 10.74
CA THR A 49 6.17 4.64 10.11
C THR A 49 6.99 5.62 10.97
N ARG A 50 7.08 5.37 12.28
CA ARG A 50 7.81 6.20 13.25
C ARG A 50 9.19 5.65 13.61
N LEU A 51 9.53 4.45 13.15
CA LEU A 51 10.81 3.82 13.46
C LEU A 51 11.99 4.60 12.85
N PRO A 52 13.13 4.68 13.54
CA PRO A 52 14.30 5.35 13.01
C PRO A 52 14.82 4.69 11.73
N GLU A 53 14.74 3.36 11.62
CA GLU A 53 15.15 2.60 10.44
C GLU A 53 14.21 2.81 9.25
N TYR A 54 12.90 2.98 9.49
CA TYR A 54 11.89 3.11 8.42
C TYR A 54 11.81 4.53 7.84
N TYR A 55 12.73 4.84 6.93
CA TYR A 55 12.79 6.14 6.25
C TYR A 55 11.64 6.47 5.29
N PRO A 56 10.94 5.54 4.61
CA PRO A 56 10.03 5.90 3.51
C PRO A 56 9.00 6.97 3.87
N THR A 57 8.30 6.83 5.00
CA THR A 57 7.22 7.75 5.39
C THR A 57 7.73 9.17 5.63
N ARG A 58 8.82 9.32 6.40
CA ARG A 58 9.37 10.65 6.71
C ARG A 58 9.99 11.33 5.49
N THR A 59 10.63 10.55 4.61
CA THR A 59 11.25 11.08 3.39
C THR A 59 10.19 11.54 2.40
N GLU A 60 9.15 10.74 2.17
CA GLU A 60 8.02 11.13 1.31
C GLU A 60 7.25 12.33 1.87
N ARG A 61 7.03 12.37 3.19
CA ARG A 61 6.39 13.52 3.84
C ARG A 61 7.17 14.82 3.60
N ALA A 62 8.50 14.81 3.77
CA ALA A 62 9.33 15.98 3.53
C ALA A 62 9.28 16.46 2.06
N LEU A 63 9.16 15.52 1.12
CA LEU A 63 8.96 15.85 -0.30
C LEU A 63 7.60 16.51 -0.53
N LEU A 64 6.53 15.99 0.08
CA LEU A 64 5.20 16.60 0.00
C LEU A 64 5.16 17.98 0.66
N GLU A 65 5.80 18.18 1.82
CA GLU A 65 5.93 19.49 2.48
C GLU A 65 6.61 20.50 1.54
N THR A 66 7.62 20.07 0.79
CA THR A 66 8.37 20.93 -0.14
C THR A 66 7.59 21.20 -1.44
N HIS A 67 6.86 20.21 -1.96
CA HIS A 67 6.35 20.23 -3.34
C HIS A 67 4.82 20.30 -3.47
N ALA A 68 4.04 20.14 -2.40
CA ALA A 68 2.57 20.15 -2.47
C ALA A 68 2.01 21.43 -3.11
N ALA A 69 2.56 22.61 -2.77
CA ALA A 69 2.16 23.87 -3.40
C ALA A 69 2.47 23.93 -4.91
N ALA A 70 3.57 23.29 -5.35
CA ALA A 70 3.88 23.18 -6.77
C ALA A 70 2.96 22.18 -7.48
N ILE A 71 2.70 21.02 -6.88
CA ILE A 71 1.77 20.00 -7.37
C ILE A 71 0.37 20.59 -7.54
N ALA A 72 -0.13 21.30 -6.52
CA ALA A 72 -1.40 22.02 -6.62
C ALA A 72 -1.38 23.01 -7.80
N ARG A 73 -0.26 23.71 -8.06
CA ARG A 73 -0.12 24.70 -9.16
C ARG A 73 -0.17 24.10 -10.53
N ILE A 74 0.48 22.96 -10.69
CA ILE A 74 0.53 22.26 -11.96
C ILE A 74 -0.81 21.60 -12.26
N THR A 75 -1.42 20.97 -11.24
CA THR A 75 -2.61 20.13 -11.45
C THR A 75 -3.90 20.92 -11.47
N GLU A 76 -4.03 21.97 -10.65
CA GLU A 76 -5.29 22.68 -10.41
C GLU A 76 -6.46 21.73 -10.10
N ALA A 77 -6.13 20.61 -9.43
CA ALA A 77 -7.06 19.49 -9.29
C ALA A 77 -8.34 19.91 -8.56
N LYS A 78 -9.48 19.46 -9.10
CA LYS A 78 -10.80 19.70 -8.50
C LYS A 78 -11.21 18.59 -7.53
N THR A 79 -10.65 17.40 -7.74
CA THR A 79 -10.88 16.24 -6.89
C THR A 79 -9.55 15.55 -6.63
N LEU A 80 -9.26 15.28 -5.37
CA LEU A 80 -8.14 14.46 -4.95
C LEU A 80 -8.66 13.06 -4.61
N VAL A 81 -8.10 12.04 -5.23
CA VAL A 81 -8.35 10.63 -4.90
C VAL A 81 -7.08 10.09 -4.26
N GLU A 82 -7.20 9.38 -3.14
CA GLU A 82 -6.05 8.69 -2.52
C GLU A 82 -6.30 7.17 -2.54
N LEU A 83 -5.36 6.40 -3.10
CA LEU A 83 -5.42 4.94 -3.14
C LEU A 83 -4.62 4.36 -1.98
N GLY A 84 -5.25 3.53 -1.14
CA GLY A 84 -4.63 2.97 0.07
C GLY A 84 -4.37 4.06 1.11
N SER A 85 -5.44 4.78 1.47
CA SER A 85 -5.33 6.04 2.22
C SER A 85 -4.81 5.89 3.65
N GLY A 86 -5.00 4.73 4.30
CA GLY A 86 -4.63 4.55 5.70
C GLY A 86 -5.19 5.67 6.58
N SER A 87 -4.32 6.34 7.33
CA SER A 87 -4.64 7.51 8.16
C SER A 87 -4.71 8.86 7.41
N SER A 88 -4.32 8.92 6.14
CA SER A 88 -4.25 10.12 5.29
C SER A 88 -3.41 11.29 5.85
N GLU A 89 -2.54 11.06 6.84
CA GLU A 89 -1.74 12.12 7.47
C GLU A 89 -0.87 12.90 6.47
N LYS A 90 -0.22 12.19 5.55
CA LYS A 90 0.60 12.80 4.47
C LYS A 90 -0.27 13.57 3.48
N THR A 91 -1.47 13.06 3.21
CA THR A 91 -2.39 13.60 2.21
C THR A 91 -2.98 14.95 2.62
N ARG A 92 -3.02 15.25 3.93
CA ARG A 92 -3.32 16.61 4.41
C ARG A 92 -2.44 17.69 3.79
N LEU A 93 -1.17 17.41 3.48
CA LEU A 93 -0.28 18.36 2.81
C LEU A 93 -0.77 18.74 1.40
N LEU A 94 -1.32 17.77 0.66
CA LEU A 94 -1.91 18.01 -0.65
C LEU A 94 -3.26 18.70 -0.53
N LEU A 95 -4.09 18.28 0.44
CA LEU A 95 -5.38 18.91 0.72
C LEU A 95 -5.21 20.39 1.06
N ASP A 96 -4.31 20.73 1.99
CA ASP A 96 -4.02 22.10 2.39
C ASP A 96 -3.59 22.95 1.18
N ALA A 97 -2.69 22.42 0.34
CA ALA A 97 -2.20 23.14 -0.84
C ALA A 97 -3.30 23.37 -1.90
N LEU A 98 -4.17 22.39 -2.13
CA LEU A 98 -5.26 22.48 -3.12
C LEU A 98 -6.43 23.33 -2.60
N VAL A 99 -6.75 23.26 -1.31
CA VAL A 99 -7.76 24.10 -0.64
C VAL A 99 -7.31 25.56 -0.59
N ALA A 100 -6.05 25.84 -0.23
CA ALA A 100 -5.50 27.19 -0.23
C ALA A 100 -5.53 27.85 -1.63
N ARG A 101 -5.57 27.03 -2.68
CA ARG A 101 -5.71 27.46 -4.08
C ARG A 101 -7.14 27.66 -4.53
N GLY A 102 -8.12 27.20 -3.75
CA GLY A 102 -9.54 27.31 -4.07
C GLY A 102 -9.98 26.43 -5.25
N THR A 103 -9.19 25.44 -5.65
CA THR A 103 -9.55 24.54 -6.77
C THR A 103 -10.29 23.29 -6.30
N LEU A 104 -10.01 22.82 -5.08
CA LEU A 104 -10.51 21.54 -4.58
C LEU A 104 -11.97 21.61 -4.14
N GLY A 105 -12.81 20.77 -4.76
CA GLY A 105 -14.20 20.56 -4.37
C GLY A 105 -14.45 19.22 -3.67
N ALA A 106 -13.62 18.20 -3.92
CA ALA A 106 -13.80 16.88 -3.33
C ALA A 106 -12.49 16.16 -2.96
N PHE A 107 -12.58 15.30 -1.94
CA PHE A 107 -11.56 14.33 -1.56
C PHE A 107 -12.16 12.94 -1.39
N VAL A 108 -11.50 11.94 -1.98
CA VAL A 108 -11.99 10.56 -2.08
C VAL A 108 -10.89 9.60 -1.63
N PRO A 109 -10.83 9.26 -0.33
CA PRO A 109 -9.94 8.22 0.14
C PRO A 109 -10.53 6.83 -0.18
N LEU A 110 -9.71 5.94 -0.73
CA LEU A 110 -10.04 4.55 -1.00
C LEU A 110 -9.16 3.63 -0.15
N ASP A 111 -9.78 2.71 0.60
CA ASP A 111 -9.06 1.73 1.43
C ASP A 111 -9.83 0.42 1.54
N VAL A 112 -9.12 -0.68 1.82
CA VAL A 112 -9.73 -1.98 2.13
C VAL A 112 -10.27 -2.02 3.57
N SER A 113 -9.67 -1.25 4.48
CA SER A 113 -10.07 -1.18 5.88
C SER A 113 -11.24 -0.19 6.08
N GLY A 114 -12.46 -0.72 6.13
CA GLY A 114 -13.65 0.09 6.32
C GLY A 114 -13.71 0.84 7.67
N SER A 115 -13.06 0.32 8.71
CA SER A 115 -12.98 0.98 10.03
C SER A 115 -11.96 2.13 10.03
N ALA A 116 -10.77 1.92 9.48
CA ALA A 116 -9.75 2.96 9.36
C ALA A 116 -10.26 4.12 8.49
N LEU A 117 -10.91 3.78 7.36
CA LEU A 117 -11.48 4.77 6.45
C LEU A 117 -12.60 5.59 7.10
N ALA A 118 -13.45 4.97 7.93
CA ALA A 118 -14.50 5.68 8.67
C ALA A 118 -13.91 6.76 9.60
N ALA A 119 -12.89 6.40 10.38
CA ALA A 119 -12.22 7.32 11.30
C ALA A 119 -11.50 8.46 10.56
N ALA A 120 -10.81 8.15 9.46
CA ALA A 120 -10.15 9.14 8.61
C ALA A 120 -11.16 10.14 8.02
N VAL A 121 -12.27 9.65 7.46
CA VAL A 121 -13.32 10.50 6.86
C VAL A 121 -13.96 11.42 7.90
N GLU A 122 -14.24 10.94 9.11
CA GLU A 122 -14.77 11.77 10.19
C GLU A 122 -13.78 12.90 10.56
N SER A 123 -12.52 12.55 10.79
CA SER A 123 -11.46 13.52 11.12
C SER A 123 -11.28 14.57 10.03
N LEU A 124 -11.22 14.16 8.76
CA LEU A 124 -11.02 15.05 7.62
C LEU A 124 -12.24 15.95 7.38
N THR A 125 -13.47 15.44 7.58
CA THR A 125 -14.69 16.24 7.45
C THR A 125 -14.71 17.38 8.47
N ALA A 126 -14.22 17.14 9.69
CA ALA A 126 -14.09 18.19 10.69
C ALA A 126 -12.97 19.19 10.36
N ALA A 127 -11.86 18.73 9.77
CA ALA A 127 -10.70 19.57 9.45
C ALA A 127 -10.90 20.47 8.22
N TYR A 128 -11.71 20.05 7.24
CA TYR A 128 -11.90 20.74 5.97
C TYR A 128 -13.37 21.12 5.73
N PRO A 129 -13.91 22.12 6.46
CA PRO A 129 -15.30 22.52 6.31
C PRO A 129 -15.57 23.02 4.88
N GLY A 130 -16.55 22.41 4.21
CA GLY A 130 -16.95 22.75 2.84
C GLY A 130 -16.31 21.87 1.75
N LEU A 131 -15.34 21.02 2.10
CA LEU A 131 -14.79 20.02 1.18
C LEU A 131 -15.72 18.79 1.13
N GLY A 132 -16.10 18.34 -0.06
CA GLY A 132 -16.87 17.10 -0.23
C GLY A 132 -15.99 15.88 0.03
N ILE A 133 -16.13 15.23 1.18
CA ILE A 133 -15.34 14.04 1.53
C ILE A 133 -16.22 12.80 1.47
N ARG A 134 -15.77 11.79 0.71
CA ARG A 134 -16.47 10.52 0.57
C ARG A 134 -15.48 9.36 0.46
N GLY A 135 -15.50 8.45 1.44
CA GLY A 135 -14.64 7.28 1.42
C GLY A 135 -15.19 6.16 0.54
N VAL A 136 -14.30 5.40 -0.10
CA VAL A 136 -14.62 4.20 -0.87
C VAL A 136 -13.97 2.99 -0.19
N VAL A 137 -14.78 2.08 0.37
CA VAL A 137 -14.26 0.81 0.89
C VAL A 137 -14.14 -0.18 -0.27
N GLY A 138 -12.91 -0.54 -0.65
CA GLY A 138 -12.67 -1.44 -1.76
C GLY A 138 -11.19 -1.76 -2.02
N ASP A 139 -10.96 -2.90 -2.69
CA ASP A 139 -9.65 -3.27 -3.22
C ASP A 139 -9.23 -2.41 -4.43
N MET A 140 -8.14 -1.67 -4.30
CA MET A 140 -7.58 -0.79 -5.35
C MET A 140 -7.14 -1.53 -6.63
N THR A 141 -7.01 -2.85 -6.61
CA THR A 141 -6.67 -3.65 -7.81
C THR A 141 -7.91 -4.09 -8.59
N ARG A 142 -9.12 -3.99 -7.99
CA ARG A 142 -10.38 -4.48 -8.58
C ARG A 142 -11.46 -3.41 -8.72
N HIS A 143 -11.44 -2.42 -7.84
CA HIS A 143 -12.55 -1.49 -7.63
C HIS A 143 -12.27 -0.06 -8.11
N LEU A 144 -11.20 0.18 -8.89
CA LEU A 144 -10.90 1.51 -9.45
C LEU A 144 -12.04 2.10 -10.29
N ARG A 145 -12.87 1.26 -10.93
CA ARG A 145 -14.07 1.70 -11.67
C ARG A 145 -15.13 2.37 -10.80
N HIS A 146 -15.04 2.21 -9.48
CA HIS A 146 -15.96 2.82 -8.50
C HIS A 146 -15.46 4.16 -7.98
N LEU A 147 -14.27 4.60 -8.40
CA LEU A 147 -13.83 5.97 -8.17
C LEU A 147 -14.82 6.94 -8.83
N PRO A 148 -15.22 8.03 -8.15
CA PRO A 148 -16.16 8.96 -8.70
C PRO A 148 -15.61 9.60 -9.96
N GLU A 149 -16.50 9.77 -10.94
CA GLU A 149 -16.24 10.58 -12.12
C GLU A 149 -16.06 12.04 -11.70
N GLY A 150 -15.27 12.78 -12.47
CA GLY A 150 -15.04 14.20 -12.22
C GLY A 150 -14.05 14.77 -13.22
N ASP A 151 -14.03 16.09 -13.32
CA ASP A 151 -13.07 16.79 -14.15
C ASP A 151 -11.77 17.05 -13.38
N ASN A 152 -10.64 16.85 -14.04
CA ASN A 152 -9.32 17.24 -13.54
C ASN A 152 -8.99 16.64 -12.16
N ARG A 153 -9.09 15.31 -12.06
CA ARG A 153 -8.69 14.55 -10.87
C ARG A 153 -7.17 14.48 -10.74
N LEU A 154 -6.73 14.52 -9.49
CA LEU A 154 -5.41 14.07 -9.07
C LEU A 154 -5.58 12.78 -8.28
N VAL A 155 -5.04 11.67 -8.77
CA VAL A 155 -4.93 10.42 -8.01
C VAL A 155 -3.58 10.37 -7.35
N ALA A 156 -3.55 10.30 -6.02
CA ALA A 156 -2.35 10.09 -5.22
C ALA A 156 -2.24 8.60 -4.86
N PHE A 157 -1.10 8.01 -5.17
CA PHE A 157 -0.73 6.66 -4.71
C PHE A 157 0.66 6.75 -4.06
N LEU A 158 0.65 6.81 -2.73
CA LEU A 158 1.79 7.22 -1.92
C LEU A 158 2.41 6.03 -1.17
N GLY A 159 3.51 6.27 -0.46
CA GLY A 159 4.14 5.30 0.44
C GLY A 159 4.90 4.17 -0.26
N SER A 160 5.05 4.25 -1.59
CA SER A 160 5.62 3.17 -2.40
C SER A 160 4.84 1.85 -2.32
N THR A 161 3.55 1.88 -1.98
CA THR A 161 2.67 0.71 -1.95
C THR A 161 2.55 0.03 -3.33
N ILE A 162 2.79 0.77 -4.42
CA ILE A 162 2.92 0.20 -5.76
C ILE A 162 4.03 -0.87 -5.84
N GLY A 163 5.04 -0.79 -4.97
CA GLY A 163 6.13 -1.75 -4.86
C GLY A 163 5.69 -3.11 -4.33
N ASN A 164 4.48 -3.22 -3.77
CA ASN A 164 3.95 -4.49 -3.27
C ASN A 164 3.36 -5.39 -4.36
N LEU A 165 3.29 -4.88 -5.59
CA LEU A 165 2.81 -5.61 -6.77
C LEU A 165 3.99 -6.13 -7.58
N VAL A 166 3.96 -7.40 -7.99
CA VAL A 166 4.96 -7.91 -8.95
C VAL A 166 4.82 -7.19 -10.30
N PRO A 167 5.85 -7.17 -11.18
CA PRO A 167 5.81 -6.38 -12.41
C PRO A 167 4.56 -6.57 -13.28
N ALA A 168 4.06 -7.81 -13.42
CA ALA A 168 2.86 -8.09 -14.20
C ALA A 168 1.58 -7.52 -13.57
N GLU A 169 1.45 -7.63 -12.24
CA GLU A 169 0.33 -7.06 -11.48
C GLU A 169 0.39 -5.54 -11.50
N ARG A 170 1.58 -4.96 -11.33
CA ARG A 170 1.80 -3.52 -11.39
C ARG A 170 1.46 -2.93 -12.76
N ALA A 171 1.86 -3.59 -13.84
CA ALA A 171 1.47 -3.20 -15.20
C ALA A 171 -0.05 -3.25 -15.40
N THR A 172 -0.70 -4.31 -14.90
CA THR A 172 -2.16 -4.45 -14.94
C THR A 172 -2.86 -3.35 -14.14
N PHE A 173 -2.36 -3.06 -12.94
CA PHE A 173 -2.87 -2.00 -12.07
C PHE A 173 -2.73 -0.63 -12.71
N LEU A 174 -1.54 -0.27 -13.21
CA LEU A 174 -1.32 1.02 -13.87
C LEU A 174 -2.20 1.18 -15.12
N SER A 175 -2.35 0.14 -15.93
CA SER A 175 -3.26 0.15 -17.09
C SER A 175 -4.72 0.32 -16.68
N SER A 176 -5.14 -0.38 -15.62
CA SER A 176 -6.50 -0.25 -15.07
C SER A 176 -6.74 1.15 -14.52
N LEU A 177 -5.76 1.73 -13.82
CA LEU A 177 -5.83 3.11 -13.34
C LEU A 177 -5.89 4.11 -14.50
N ARG A 178 -5.10 3.92 -15.56
CA ARG A 178 -5.20 4.75 -16.77
C ARG A 178 -6.61 4.68 -17.34
N SER A 179 -7.21 3.49 -17.44
CA SER A 179 -8.53 3.32 -18.08
C SER A 179 -9.68 4.06 -17.39
N VAL A 180 -9.55 4.37 -16.10
CA VAL A 180 -10.57 5.11 -15.35
C VAL A 180 -10.30 6.61 -15.30
N LEU A 181 -9.20 7.10 -15.87
CA LEU A 181 -8.83 8.51 -15.97
C LEU A 181 -9.15 9.10 -17.34
N HIS A 182 -9.56 10.37 -17.36
CA HIS A 182 -9.66 11.17 -18.57
C HIS A 182 -8.28 11.68 -19.00
N GLU A 183 -8.13 11.97 -20.29
CA GLU A 183 -6.92 12.61 -20.81
C GLU A 183 -6.67 13.94 -20.07
N GLY A 184 -5.42 14.16 -19.67
CA GLY A 184 -5.00 15.35 -18.95
C GLY A 184 -5.08 15.25 -17.42
N GLU A 185 -5.78 14.26 -16.87
CA GLU A 185 -5.83 14.00 -15.42
C GLU A 185 -4.49 13.47 -14.89
N TRP A 186 -4.32 13.53 -13.57
CA TRP A 186 -3.01 13.40 -12.94
C TRP A 186 -2.90 12.17 -12.04
N LEU A 187 -1.71 11.56 -12.05
CA LEU A 187 -1.24 10.58 -11.09
C LEU A 187 -0.03 11.16 -10.35
N LEU A 188 -0.11 11.28 -9.03
CA LEU A 188 1.03 11.49 -8.15
C LEU A 188 1.42 10.16 -7.53
N LEU A 189 2.59 9.66 -7.91
CA LEU A 189 3.08 8.35 -7.49
C LEU A 189 4.33 8.50 -6.61
N GLY A 190 4.26 7.99 -5.38
CA GLY A 190 5.41 7.81 -4.51
C GLY A 190 6.08 6.46 -4.75
N ALA A 191 7.41 6.46 -4.88
CA ALA A 191 8.20 5.27 -5.12
C ALA A 191 9.52 5.31 -4.34
N ASP A 192 9.77 4.25 -3.58
CA ASP A 192 11.02 4.06 -2.86
C ASP A 192 12.11 3.59 -3.83
N LEU A 193 13.28 4.22 -3.78
CA LEU A 193 14.31 4.05 -4.81
C LEU A 193 15.33 2.96 -4.43
N VAL A 194 15.99 2.37 -5.43
CA VAL A 194 17.10 1.44 -5.18
C VAL A 194 18.24 2.18 -4.46
N LYS A 195 18.70 1.64 -3.34
CA LYS A 195 19.79 2.18 -2.51
C LYS A 195 20.55 1.03 -1.82
N ASP A 196 21.51 1.38 -0.98
CA ASP A 196 22.31 0.42 -0.24
C ASP A 196 21.42 -0.56 0.58
N PRO A 197 21.58 -1.89 0.42
CA PRO A 197 20.89 -2.88 1.25
C PRO A 197 21.09 -2.70 2.76
N ALA A 198 22.21 -2.08 3.19
CA ALA A 198 22.46 -1.74 4.59
C ALA A 198 21.50 -0.67 5.13
N VAL A 199 20.79 0.06 4.26
CA VAL A 199 19.69 0.97 4.62
C VAL A 199 18.35 0.28 4.41
N LEU A 200 18.21 -0.51 3.34
CA LEU A 200 16.95 -1.17 3.01
C LEU A 200 16.57 -2.26 4.01
N VAL A 201 17.47 -3.19 4.35
CA VAL A 201 17.12 -4.33 5.19
C VAL A 201 16.69 -3.90 6.60
N PRO A 202 17.41 -3.00 7.31
CA PRO A 202 16.97 -2.55 8.63
C PRO A 202 15.63 -1.82 8.63
N ALA A 203 15.23 -1.19 7.52
CA ALA A 203 13.89 -0.60 7.42
C ALA A 203 12.78 -1.67 7.50
N TYR A 204 13.07 -2.92 7.16
CA TYR A 204 12.12 -4.03 7.23
C TYR A 204 12.46 -5.05 8.33
N ASP A 205 13.51 -4.81 9.11
CA ASP A 205 13.99 -5.67 10.19
C ASP A 205 14.52 -4.77 11.31
N ASP A 206 13.62 -3.95 11.86
CA ASP A 206 13.95 -2.95 12.87
C ASP A 206 14.36 -3.58 14.20
N ALA A 207 15.25 -2.90 14.93
CA ALA A 207 15.79 -3.44 16.18
C ALA A 207 14.73 -3.58 17.30
N ALA A 208 13.59 -2.89 17.18
CA ALA A 208 12.49 -2.97 18.13
C ALA A 208 11.57 -4.18 17.89
N GLY A 209 11.72 -4.88 16.76
CA GLY A 209 10.93 -6.05 16.40
C GLY A 209 9.49 -5.73 15.99
N VAL A 210 9.17 -4.48 15.67
CA VAL A 210 7.80 -4.06 15.32
C VAL A 210 7.42 -4.64 13.95
N THR A 211 8.32 -4.60 12.97
CA THR A 211 8.11 -5.18 11.64
C THR A 211 7.99 -6.70 11.69
N ALA A 212 8.71 -7.34 12.61
CA ALA A 212 8.58 -8.77 12.86
C ALA A 212 7.18 -9.14 13.36
N GLU A 213 6.63 -8.37 14.30
CA GLU A 213 5.27 -8.56 14.80
C GLU A 213 4.22 -8.23 13.74
N PHE A 214 4.41 -7.15 12.96
CA PHE A 214 3.56 -6.82 11.81
C PHE A 214 3.50 -7.96 10.79
N ASN A 215 4.65 -8.56 10.46
CA ASN A 215 4.69 -9.71 9.56
C ASN A 215 3.93 -10.91 10.13
N ARG A 216 4.18 -11.25 11.41
CA ARG A 216 3.50 -12.34 12.10
C ARG A 216 2.00 -12.14 12.26
N ASN A 217 1.52 -10.90 12.26
CA ASN A 217 0.10 -10.59 12.40
C ASN A 217 -0.78 -11.31 11.36
N VAL A 218 -0.27 -11.58 10.15
CA VAL A 218 -1.02 -12.35 9.15
C VAL A 218 -1.40 -13.76 9.66
N LEU A 219 -0.56 -14.37 10.50
CA LEU A 219 -0.87 -15.67 11.12
C LEU A 219 -1.95 -15.54 12.18
N HIS A 220 -1.95 -14.45 12.95
CA HIS A 220 -3.03 -14.15 13.89
C HIS A 220 -4.37 -13.93 13.18
N VAL A 221 -4.35 -13.25 12.03
CA VAL A 221 -5.54 -13.07 11.17
C VAL A 221 -6.04 -14.43 10.69
N ILE A 222 -5.17 -15.29 10.15
CA ILE A 222 -5.60 -16.62 9.65
C ILE A 222 -6.14 -17.49 10.79
N ASN A 223 -5.49 -17.50 11.96
CA ASN A 223 -5.97 -18.22 13.14
C ASN A 223 -7.38 -17.80 13.54
N ARG A 224 -7.62 -16.49 13.60
CA ARG A 224 -8.91 -15.93 14.02
C ARG A 224 -10.00 -16.13 12.98
N GLU A 225 -9.72 -15.81 11.72
CA GLU A 225 -10.73 -15.74 10.66
C GLU A 225 -11.06 -17.11 10.04
N LEU A 226 -10.11 -18.05 10.06
CA LEU A 226 -10.25 -19.37 9.41
C LEU A 226 -10.11 -20.56 10.37
N ALA A 227 -10.20 -20.31 11.69
CA ALA A 227 -10.02 -21.32 12.73
C ALA A 227 -8.73 -22.14 12.54
N ALA A 228 -7.62 -21.43 12.27
CA ALA A 228 -6.30 -22.05 12.15
C ALA A 228 -5.54 -22.07 13.49
N ASP A 229 -4.51 -22.91 13.57
CA ASP A 229 -3.72 -23.12 14.79
C ASP A 229 -2.21 -22.82 14.62
N PHE A 230 -1.85 -21.83 13.80
CA PHE A 230 -0.46 -21.37 13.70
C PHE A 230 0.10 -21.04 15.10
N ASP A 231 1.17 -21.74 15.49
CA ASP A 231 2.01 -21.34 16.60
C ASP A 231 2.87 -20.15 16.16
N VAL A 232 2.33 -18.94 16.28
CA VAL A 232 2.94 -17.71 15.75
C VAL A 232 4.37 -17.49 16.27
N ALA A 233 4.65 -17.89 17.51
CA ALA A 233 5.97 -17.77 18.10
C ALA A 233 7.01 -18.71 17.44
N ALA A 234 6.55 -19.78 16.79
CA ALA A 234 7.40 -20.70 16.04
C ALA A 234 7.80 -20.17 14.65
N PHE A 235 7.32 -18.99 14.23
CA PHE A 235 7.70 -18.37 12.95
C PHE A 235 8.66 -17.20 13.18
N GLU A 236 9.86 -17.30 12.65
CA GLU A 236 10.87 -16.25 12.67
C GLU A 236 10.62 -15.25 11.53
N HIS A 237 10.68 -13.96 11.84
CA HIS A 237 10.69 -12.93 10.83
C HIS A 237 12.02 -12.93 10.07
N VAL A 238 11.96 -12.79 8.74
CA VAL A 238 13.13 -12.66 7.89
C VAL A 238 12.87 -11.57 6.85
N ALA A 239 13.74 -10.55 6.80
CA ALA A 239 13.77 -9.57 5.72
C ALA A 239 15.02 -9.77 4.85
N VAL A 240 14.85 -9.85 3.54
CA VAL A 240 15.96 -10.10 2.60
C VAL A 240 15.89 -9.14 1.43
N TRP A 241 17.03 -8.56 1.05
CA TRP A 241 17.18 -7.89 -0.24
C TRP A 241 17.41 -8.92 -1.35
N GLU A 242 16.52 -8.98 -2.34
CA GLU A 242 16.67 -9.82 -3.53
C GLU A 242 17.21 -8.97 -4.70
N PRO A 243 18.53 -9.02 -4.97
CA PRO A 243 19.17 -8.11 -5.91
C PRO A 243 18.78 -8.35 -7.37
N ARG A 244 18.26 -9.53 -7.73
CA ARG A 244 17.88 -9.81 -9.13
C ARG A 244 16.61 -9.06 -9.54
N HIS A 245 15.68 -8.91 -8.61
CA HIS A 245 14.41 -8.23 -8.85
C HIS A 245 14.36 -6.83 -8.24
N GLU A 246 15.38 -6.45 -7.46
CA GLU A 246 15.50 -5.17 -6.78
C GLU A 246 14.33 -4.90 -5.80
N TRP A 247 14.03 -5.89 -4.94
CA TRP A 247 13.01 -5.73 -3.90
C TRP A 247 13.47 -6.27 -2.55
N ILE A 248 12.84 -5.76 -1.49
CA ILE A 248 12.83 -6.46 -0.20
C ILE A 248 11.78 -7.56 -0.26
N GLU A 249 12.09 -8.72 0.30
CA GLU A 249 11.11 -9.74 0.64
C GLU A 249 10.99 -9.83 2.15
N MET A 250 9.75 -9.84 2.66
CA MET A 250 9.46 -10.28 4.01
C MET A 250 8.98 -11.72 3.96
N ARG A 251 9.52 -12.53 4.87
CA ARG A 251 9.22 -13.95 4.99
C ARG A 251 9.00 -14.34 6.44
N LEU A 252 8.28 -15.44 6.63
CA LEU A 252 8.14 -16.12 7.91
C LEU A 252 8.78 -17.51 7.78
N ARG A 253 9.79 -17.78 8.61
CA ARG A 253 10.52 -19.05 8.63
C ARG A 253 10.06 -19.90 9.79
N SER A 254 9.65 -21.14 9.52
CA SER A 254 9.33 -22.08 10.59
C SER A 254 10.60 -22.47 11.37
N SER A 255 10.60 -22.33 12.69
CA SER A 255 11.72 -22.71 13.56
C SER A 255 11.79 -24.22 13.86
N ARG A 256 10.72 -24.96 13.56
CA ARG A 256 10.59 -26.41 13.82
C ARG A 256 9.71 -27.09 12.78
N ASP A 257 9.78 -28.42 12.75
CA ASP A 257 8.77 -29.20 12.03
C ASP A 257 7.41 -29.00 12.73
N GLN A 258 6.39 -28.64 11.97
CA GLN A 258 5.02 -28.46 12.47
C GLN A 258 4.00 -28.71 11.37
N VAL A 259 2.77 -29.03 11.76
CA VAL A 259 1.62 -29.09 10.86
C VAL A 259 0.62 -28.10 11.39
N VAL A 260 0.19 -27.18 10.53
CA VAL A 260 -0.85 -26.19 10.83
C VAL A 260 -2.16 -26.69 10.27
N HIS A 261 -3.16 -26.84 11.12
CA HIS A 261 -4.53 -27.16 10.75
C HIS A 261 -5.33 -25.89 10.52
N ILE A 262 -6.05 -25.81 9.40
CA ILE A 262 -6.93 -24.69 9.06
C ILE A 262 -8.37 -25.23 9.00
N GLY A 263 -9.10 -25.07 10.11
CA GLY A 263 -10.40 -25.71 10.31
C GLY A 263 -11.42 -25.37 9.21
N ASP A 264 -11.57 -24.09 8.88
CA ASP A 264 -12.53 -23.62 7.88
C ASP A 264 -12.22 -24.09 6.44
N LEU A 265 -11.00 -24.56 6.20
CA LEU A 265 -10.55 -25.05 4.90
C LEU A 265 -10.40 -26.58 4.85
N GLU A 266 -10.56 -27.26 5.99
CA GLU A 266 -10.22 -28.68 6.18
C GLU A 266 -8.82 -28.99 5.58
N LEU A 267 -7.85 -28.14 5.89
CA LEU A 267 -6.52 -28.16 5.27
C LEU A 267 -5.43 -28.31 6.33
N ASP A 268 -4.61 -29.34 6.18
CA ASP A 268 -3.38 -29.52 6.94
C ASP A 268 -2.16 -29.07 6.12
N VAL A 269 -1.38 -28.15 6.67
CA VAL A 269 -0.21 -27.56 6.01
C VAL A 269 1.04 -27.94 6.79
N PRO A 270 1.86 -28.88 6.31
CA PRO A 270 3.14 -29.17 6.95
C PRO A 270 4.13 -28.03 6.68
N PHE A 271 4.96 -27.72 7.66
CA PHE A 271 6.14 -26.87 7.54
C PHE A 271 7.34 -27.63 8.08
N ALA A 272 8.40 -27.76 7.29
CA ALA A 272 9.68 -28.24 7.79
C ALA A 272 10.41 -27.15 8.57
N ALA A 273 11.28 -27.53 9.50
CA ALA A 273 12.21 -26.61 10.15
C ALA A 273 13.07 -25.89 9.09
N GLY A 274 13.11 -24.56 9.16
CA GLY A 274 13.79 -23.70 8.21
C GLY A 274 13.00 -23.37 6.95
N GLU A 275 11.81 -23.94 6.75
CA GLU A 275 10.96 -23.63 5.61
C GLU A 275 10.41 -22.20 5.69
N GLU A 276 10.45 -21.47 4.57
CA GLU A 276 10.05 -20.06 4.50
C GLU A 276 8.77 -19.88 3.69
N MET A 277 7.89 -19.02 4.19
CA MET A 277 6.73 -18.50 3.48
C MET A 277 6.93 -17.01 3.20
N ARG A 278 6.82 -16.58 1.95
CA ARG A 278 6.91 -15.16 1.58
C ARG A 278 5.60 -14.44 1.89
N THR A 279 5.65 -13.34 2.62
CA THR A 279 4.45 -12.59 3.04
C THR A 279 4.35 -11.22 2.39
N GLU A 280 5.46 -10.66 1.92
CA GLU A 280 5.48 -9.39 1.19
C GLU A 280 6.65 -9.34 0.21
N ILE A 281 6.46 -8.59 -0.88
CA ILE A 281 7.55 -7.97 -1.61
C ILE A 281 7.42 -6.45 -1.48
N SER A 282 8.53 -5.73 -1.48
CA SER A 282 8.54 -4.28 -1.62
C SER A 282 9.60 -3.88 -2.63
N ALA A 283 9.16 -3.72 -3.88
CA ALA A 283 10.01 -3.32 -4.99
C ALA A 283 10.56 -1.91 -4.79
N LYS A 284 11.84 -1.77 -5.16
CA LYS A 284 12.56 -0.51 -5.17
C LYS A 284 12.78 -0.10 -6.61
N PHE A 285 12.67 1.18 -6.87
CA PHE A 285 12.54 1.68 -8.23
C PHE A 285 13.80 2.43 -8.67
N ARG A 286 14.05 2.36 -9.97
CA ARG A 286 14.95 3.27 -10.68
C ARG A 286 14.10 4.22 -11.49
N ARG A 287 14.49 5.49 -11.55
CA ARG A 287 13.73 6.55 -12.26
C ARG A 287 13.36 6.14 -13.69
N ASP A 288 14.33 5.65 -14.46
CA ASP A 288 14.11 5.30 -15.87
C ASP A 288 13.16 4.10 -16.02
N GLY A 289 13.29 3.11 -15.14
CA GLY A 289 12.40 1.94 -15.10
C GLY A 289 10.96 2.34 -14.78
N LEU A 290 10.75 3.12 -13.73
CA LEU A 290 9.41 3.59 -13.35
C LEU A 290 8.80 4.49 -14.42
N THR A 291 9.60 5.35 -15.06
CA THR A 291 9.15 6.19 -16.18
C THR A 291 8.71 5.34 -17.37
N ALA A 292 9.43 4.26 -17.67
CA ALA A 292 9.07 3.33 -18.75
C ALA A 292 7.78 2.56 -18.43
N GLU A 293 7.60 2.10 -17.19
CA GLU A 293 6.35 1.44 -16.76
C GLU A 293 5.14 2.37 -16.86
N LEU A 294 5.28 3.63 -16.42
CA LEU A 294 4.24 4.65 -16.56
C LEU A 294 3.90 4.89 -18.04
N ALA A 295 4.91 5.04 -18.90
CA ALA A 295 4.72 5.23 -20.34
C ALA A 295 4.00 4.04 -20.99
N ALA A 296 4.37 2.80 -20.63
CA ALA A 296 3.72 1.60 -21.13
C ALA A 296 2.23 1.51 -20.72
N ALA A 297 1.86 2.10 -19.58
CA ALA A 297 0.49 2.18 -19.11
C ALA A 297 -0.30 3.40 -19.65
N GLY A 298 0.30 4.24 -20.50
CA GLY A 298 -0.37 5.42 -21.06
C GLY A 298 -0.25 6.69 -20.20
N PHE A 299 0.74 6.76 -19.30
CA PHE A 299 1.05 7.97 -18.54
C PHE A 299 2.34 8.62 -19.05
N THR A 300 2.35 9.96 -19.10
CA THR A 300 3.58 10.73 -19.34
C THR A 300 4.08 11.33 -18.04
N ALA A 301 5.25 10.91 -17.56
CA ALA A 301 5.90 11.53 -16.41
C ALA A 301 6.29 12.99 -16.73
N ARG A 302 5.70 13.96 -16.04
CA ARG A 302 5.93 15.41 -16.25
C ARG A 302 6.93 15.98 -15.26
N HIS A 303 6.86 15.55 -14.01
CA HIS A 303 7.74 16.01 -12.95
C HIS A 303 8.23 14.85 -12.09
N TRP A 304 9.45 15.00 -11.58
CA TRP A 304 10.12 14.04 -10.72
C TRP A 304 10.86 14.83 -9.64
N TRP A 305 10.57 14.53 -8.38
CA TRP A 305 11.26 15.10 -7.23
C TRP A 305 11.81 13.99 -6.34
N THR A 306 13.02 14.17 -5.84
CA THR A 306 13.68 13.25 -4.91
C THR A 306 14.18 13.99 -3.68
N ASP A 307 14.35 13.26 -2.59
CA ASP A 307 15.04 13.79 -1.43
C ASP A 307 16.56 13.91 -1.71
N PRO A 308 17.31 14.68 -0.92
CA PRO A 308 18.74 14.91 -1.16
C PRO A 308 19.62 13.65 -1.22
N ASN A 309 19.15 12.50 -0.72
CA ASN A 309 19.88 11.24 -0.76
C ASN A 309 19.46 10.33 -1.92
N ASP A 310 18.51 10.76 -2.76
CA ASP A 310 17.87 9.93 -3.80
C ASP A 310 17.32 8.61 -3.23
N TRP A 311 16.70 8.69 -2.05
CA TRP A 311 16.11 7.55 -1.37
C TRP A 311 14.67 7.31 -1.74
N PHE A 312 13.90 8.37 -1.95
CA PHE A 312 12.49 8.30 -2.30
C PHE A 312 12.20 9.30 -3.42
N GLY A 313 11.36 8.90 -4.37
CA GLY A 313 10.90 9.75 -5.45
C GLY A 313 9.39 9.95 -5.40
N ILE A 314 8.93 11.17 -5.70
CA ILE A 314 7.53 11.43 -6.06
C ILE A 314 7.48 11.89 -7.52
N THR A 315 6.62 11.22 -8.31
CA THR A 315 6.44 11.49 -9.74
C THR A 315 5.06 12.03 -9.98
N LEU A 316 4.96 13.17 -10.66
CA LEU A 316 3.69 13.65 -11.21
C LEU A 316 3.61 13.26 -12.68
N ALA A 317 2.70 12.36 -13.01
CA ALA A 317 2.44 11.86 -14.34
C ALA A 317 1.05 12.28 -14.82
N GLN A 318 0.91 12.46 -16.12
CA GLN A 318 -0.35 12.86 -16.75
C GLN A 318 -0.89 11.70 -17.59
N ALA A 319 -2.18 11.43 -17.46
CA ALA A 319 -2.89 10.47 -18.30
C ALA A 319 -2.93 10.99 -19.74
N GLY A 320 -2.33 10.24 -20.68
CA GLY A 320 -2.27 10.57 -22.11
C GLY A 320 -3.27 9.78 -22.93
#